data_AF-A0A0D8BMK5-F1
#
_entry.id   AF-A0A0D8BMK5-F1
#
_cell.length_a   1.000
_cell.length_b   1.000
_cell.length_c   1.000
_cell.angle_alpha   90.00
_cell.angle_beta   90.00
_cell.angle_gamma   90.00
#
_symmetry.space_group_name_H-M   'P 1'
#
loop_
_entity.id
_entity.type
_entity.pdbx_description
1 polymer ?
#
loop_
_entity_poly.entity_id
_entity_poly.type
_entity_poly.pdbx_seq_one_letter_code
_entity_poly.pdbx_strand_id
1 'polypeptide(L)'
;MRGRSATGSRSVTLEADRGGRWLVNGAVAADLEGFRDVDLESSAVTNALPVRRLDLAVGQRADAPAAYVRAVDLTVHRLEQTYTRAADDGSCQRYDYTDPTFAFACQLTYDDSALVVNYPGIATRAL
;
A
#
# COMPACT_ATOMS: atom_id res chain seq x y z
N MET A 1 5.70 -12.79 6.56
CA MET A 1 5.05 -11.98 7.62
C MET A 1 4.63 -12.88 8.78
N ARG A 2 4.70 -12.37 10.00
CA ARG A 2 4.24 -13.07 11.22
C ARG A 2 3.39 -12.11 12.04
N GLY A 3 2.26 -12.59 12.54
CA GLY A 3 1.31 -11.84 13.36
C GLY A 3 1.05 -12.59 14.67
N ARG A 4 0.81 -11.84 15.74
CA ARG A 4 0.46 -12.38 17.06
C ARG A 4 -0.77 -11.66 17.58
N SER A 5 -1.72 -12.42 18.11
CA SER A 5 -2.93 -11.92 18.73
C SER A 5 -3.24 -12.74 20.00
N ALA A 6 -4.28 -12.35 20.74
CA ALA A 6 -4.77 -13.13 21.87
C ALA A 6 -5.20 -14.56 21.48
N THR A 7 -5.53 -14.80 20.20
CA THR A 7 -5.97 -16.11 19.69
C THR A 7 -4.82 -16.96 19.13
N GLY A 8 -3.58 -16.47 19.15
CA GLY A 8 -2.39 -17.24 18.79
C GLY A 8 -1.43 -16.50 17.86
N SER A 9 -0.53 -17.26 17.23
CA SER A 9 0.41 -16.75 16.23
C SER A 9 0.06 -17.30 14.85
N ARG A 10 0.18 -16.45 13.83
CA ARG A 10 -0.04 -16.80 12.43
C ARG A 10 1.14 -16.33 11.59
N SER A 11 1.34 -16.97 10.44
CA SER A 11 2.36 -16.57 9.48
C SER A 11 1.86 -16.78 8.06
N VAL A 12 2.24 -15.85 7.18
CA VAL A 12 2.07 -15.96 5.74
C VAL A 12 3.39 -15.59 5.08
N THR A 13 3.81 -16.36 4.07
CA THR A 13 4.98 -16.05 3.24
C THR A 13 4.47 -15.56 1.89
N LEU A 14 4.86 -14.35 1.51
CA LEU A 14 4.62 -13.81 0.18
C LEU A 14 5.96 -13.73 -0.54
N GLU A 15 6.02 -14.24 -1.76
CA GLU A 15 7.17 -14.15 -2.64
C GLU A 15 6.71 -13.58 -3.97
N ALA A 16 7.39 -12.53 -4.45
CA ALA A 16 7.12 -11.90 -5.72
C ALA A 16 8.40 -11.89 -6.56
N ASP A 17 8.30 -12.29 -7.83
CA ASP A 17 9.41 -12.18 -8.77
C ASP A 17 9.32 -10.89 -9.60
N ARG A 18 10.39 -10.63 -10.39
CA ARG A 18 10.43 -9.46 -11.28
C ARG A 18 9.42 -9.52 -12.43
N GLY A 19 8.87 -10.69 -12.73
CA GLY A 19 7.82 -10.90 -13.72
C GLY A 19 6.42 -10.59 -13.20
N GLY A 20 6.27 -10.28 -11.90
CA GLY A 20 4.98 -10.01 -11.28
C GLY A 20 4.22 -11.28 -10.90
N ARG A 21 4.89 -12.44 -10.85
CA ARG A 21 4.30 -13.66 -10.32
C ARG A 21 4.40 -13.65 -8.80
N TRP A 22 3.30 -14.02 -8.15
CA TRP A 22 3.21 -14.11 -6.70
C TRP A 22 3.01 -15.56 -6.24
N LEU A 23 3.68 -15.89 -5.13
CA LEU A 23 3.42 -17.08 -4.34
C LEU A 23 2.94 -16.68 -2.95
N VAL A 24 1.88 -17.33 -2.47
CA VAL A 24 1.38 -17.23 -1.10
C VAL A 24 1.53 -18.60 -0.45
N ASN A 25 2.41 -18.69 0.55
CA ASN A 25 2.81 -19.95 1.19
C ASN A 25 3.27 -21.02 0.16
N GLY A 26 3.99 -20.60 -0.88
CA GLY A 26 4.48 -21.46 -1.95
C GLY A 26 3.46 -21.82 -3.03
N ALA A 27 2.18 -21.49 -2.85
CA ALA A 27 1.15 -21.68 -3.87
C ALA A 27 1.02 -20.45 -4.77
N VAL A 28 0.80 -20.66 -6.07
CA VAL A 28 0.63 -19.56 -7.04
C VAL A 28 -0.63 -18.77 -6.73
N ALA A 29 -0.49 -17.46 -6.59
CA ALA A 29 -1.59 -16.50 -6.47
C ALA A 29 -1.80 -15.80 -7.82
N ALA A 30 -2.54 -16.45 -8.72
CA ALA A 30 -2.81 -15.94 -10.08
C ALA A 30 -3.62 -14.64 -10.06
N ASP A 31 -4.42 -14.44 -9.02
CA ASP A 31 -5.17 -13.22 -8.77
C ASP A 31 -4.28 -12.05 -8.32
N LEU A 32 -2.99 -12.25 -8.06
CA LEU A 32 -2.05 -11.16 -7.79
C LEU A 32 -1.09 -10.92 -8.96
N GLU A 33 -1.29 -11.60 -10.09
CA GLU A 33 -0.39 -11.51 -11.23
C GLU A 33 -0.30 -10.08 -11.77
N GLY A 34 0.94 -9.63 -11.97
CA GLY A 34 1.26 -8.27 -12.43
C GLY A 34 1.30 -7.21 -11.33
N PHE A 35 0.87 -7.54 -10.10
CA PHE A 35 0.99 -6.61 -8.97
C PHE A 35 2.45 -6.44 -8.58
N ARG A 36 2.82 -5.23 -8.17
CA ARG A 36 4.22 -4.89 -7.84
C ARG A 36 4.45 -4.58 -6.37
N ASP A 37 3.39 -4.20 -5.66
CA ASP A 37 3.49 -3.72 -4.29
C ASP A 37 2.71 -4.63 -3.34
N VAL A 38 3.14 -4.63 -2.08
CA VAL A 38 2.42 -5.24 -0.97
C VAL A 38 1.82 -4.13 -0.13
N ASP A 39 0.60 -4.34 0.37
CA ASP A 39 -0.03 -3.44 1.32
C ASP A 39 -0.39 -4.18 2.61
N LEU A 40 -0.17 -3.53 3.75
CA LEU A 40 -0.46 -4.06 5.07
C LEU A 40 -1.60 -3.26 5.68
N GLU A 41 -2.67 -3.94 6.07
CA GLU A 41 -3.78 -3.30 6.79
C GLU A 41 -3.27 -2.51 7.99
N SER A 42 -3.77 -1.28 8.12
CA SER A 42 -3.39 -0.34 9.19
C SER A 42 -1.91 0.08 9.18
N SER A 43 -1.18 -0.10 8.09
CA SER A 43 0.16 0.45 7.90
C SER A 43 0.12 1.70 7.04
N ALA A 44 0.87 2.73 7.43
CA ALA A 44 1.14 3.89 6.57
C ALA A 44 2.44 3.72 5.75
N VAL A 45 3.27 2.72 6.07
CA VAL A 45 4.60 2.55 5.46
C VAL A 45 4.49 1.97 4.06
N THR A 46 3.55 1.06 3.82
CA THR A 46 3.37 0.37 2.53
C THR A 46 2.93 1.32 1.42
N ASN A 47 2.21 2.39 1.74
CA ASN A 47 1.83 3.43 0.77
C ASN A 47 3.01 4.26 0.25
N ALA A 48 4.23 4.10 0.80
CA ALA A 48 5.44 4.68 0.24
C ALA A 48 5.94 3.93 -1.02
N LEU A 49 5.63 2.63 -1.13
CA LEU A 49 6.08 1.78 -2.24
C LEU A 49 5.56 2.29 -3.61
N PRO A 50 4.24 2.48 -3.82
CA PRO A 50 3.75 2.93 -5.12
C PRO A 50 4.20 4.35 -5.44
N VAL A 51 4.26 5.25 -4.47
CA VAL A 51 4.71 6.65 -4.69
C VAL A 51 6.15 6.68 -5.20
N ARG A 52 7.07 5.94 -4.54
CA ARG A 52 8.48 5.86 -4.95
C ARG A 52 8.66 5.19 -6.30
N ARG A 53 7.86 4.16 -6.59
CA ARG A 53 7.95 3.38 -7.83
C ARG A 53 7.40 4.14 -9.04
N LEU A 54 6.30 4.87 -8.85
CA LEU A 54 5.59 5.56 -9.92
C LEU A 54 6.19 6.93 -10.25
N ASP A 55 6.78 7.61 -9.25
CA ASP A 55 7.42 8.93 -9.40
C ASP A 55 6.56 9.92 -10.21
N LEU A 56 5.27 9.98 -9.85
CA LEU A 56 4.28 10.75 -10.60
C LEU A 56 4.59 12.25 -10.53
N ALA A 57 4.59 12.89 -11.70
CA ALA A 57 4.59 14.35 -11.80
C ALA A 57 3.24 14.93 -11.33
N VAL A 58 3.23 16.20 -10.93
CA VAL A 58 1.99 16.90 -10.54
C VAL A 58 0.93 16.82 -11.64
N GLY A 59 -0.29 16.43 -11.24
CA GLY A 59 -1.43 16.21 -12.12
C GLY A 59 -1.50 14.79 -12.72
N GLN A 60 -0.47 13.96 -12.60
CA GLN A 60 -0.51 12.59 -13.08
C GLN A 60 -1.27 11.67 -12.12
N ARG A 61 -1.92 10.66 -12.72
CA ARG A 61 -2.69 9.62 -12.04
C ARG A 61 -2.19 8.25 -12.49
N ALA A 62 -2.09 7.31 -11.57
CA ALA A 62 -1.80 5.92 -11.90
C ALA A 62 -2.44 4.95 -10.91
N ASP A 63 -2.90 3.82 -11.44
CA ASP A 63 -3.34 2.69 -10.64
C ASP A 63 -2.13 1.96 -10.04
N ALA A 64 -2.29 1.52 -8.80
CA ALA A 64 -1.25 0.88 -8.01
C ALA A 64 -1.83 -0.28 -7.21
N PRO A 65 -2.32 -1.35 -7.87
CA PRO A 65 -2.88 -2.46 -7.15
C PRO A 65 -1.81 -3.20 -6.34
N ALA A 66 -2.22 -3.73 -5.19
CA ALA A 66 -1.32 -4.34 -4.22
C ALA A 66 -1.83 -5.68 -3.70
N ALA A 67 -0.88 -6.53 -3.31
CA ALA A 67 -1.15 -7.71 -2.50
C ALA A 67 -1.43 -7.25 -1.06
N TYR A 68 -2.70 -7.20 -0.67
CA TYR A 68 -3.14 -6.66 0.60
C TYR A 68 -3.24 -7.72 1.67
N VAL A 69 -2.51 -7.54 2.76
CA VAL A 69 -2.45 -8.48 3.89
C VAL A 69 -3.22 -7.90 5.06
N ARG A 70 -4.26 -8.62 5.49
CA ARG A 70 -5.06 -8.28 6.68
C ARG A 70 -4.22 -8.41 7.94
N ALA A 71 -4.33 -7.45 8.84
CA ALA A 71 -3.55 -7.42 10.08
C ALA A 71 -4.04 -8.48 11.07
N VAL A 72 -5.35 -8.74 11.09
CA VAL A 72 -6.00 -9.63 12.06
C VAL A 72 -5.68 -11.09 11.80
N ASP A 73 -5.75 -11.53 10.55
CA ASP A 73 -5.67 -12.95 10.19
C ASP A 73 -4.58 -13.33 9.20
N LEU A 74 -3.86 -12.35 8.64
CA LEU A 74 -2.86 -12.52 7.60
C LEU A 74 -3.39 -13.14 6.30
N THR A 75 -4.70 -13.03 6.05
CA THR A 75 -5.25 -13.34 4.72
C THR A 75 -4.78 -12.33 3.69
N VAL A 76 -4.50 -12.80 2.49
CA VAL A 76 -4.01 -11.99 1.37
C VAL A 76 -5.15 -11.81 0.38
N HIS A 77 -5.41 -10.56 -0.02
CA HIS A 77 -6.44 -10.16 -0.96
C HIS A 77 -5.87 -9.24 -2.01
N ARG A 78 -6.61 -9.05 -3.10
CA ARG A 78 -6.37 -7.94 -4.02
C ARG A 78 -6.83 -6.64 -3.39
N LEU A 79 -6.05 -5.57 -3.59
CA LEU A 79 -6.47 -4.22 -3.29
C LEU A 79 -6.22 -3.34 -4.51
N GLU A 80 -7.30 -2.77 -5.02
CA GLU A 80 -7.25 -1.78 -6.09
C GLU A 80 -7.04 -0.41 -5.45
N GLN A 81 -6.03 0.32 -5.89
CA GLN A 81 -5.70 1.65 -5.37
C GLN A 81 -5.35 2.56 -6.53
N THR A 82 -5.71 3.84 -6.40
CA THR A 82 -5.26 4.85 -7.36
C THR A 82 -4.66 6.05 -6.65
N TYR A 83 -3.55 6.53 -7.19
CA TYR A 83 -2.83 7.71 -6.70
C TYR A 83 -2.85 8.80 -7.77
N THR A 84 -3.22 10.02 -7.36
CA THR A 84 -3.12 11.22 -8.19
C THR A 84 -2.22 12.23 -7.50
N ARG A 85 -1.11 12.65 -8.12
CA ARG A 85 -0.21 13.64 -7.52
C ARG A 85 -0.85 15.02 -7.58
N ALA A 86 -1.17 15.57 -6.42
CA ALA A 86 -1.73 16.91 -6.29
C ALA A 86 -0.63 17.97 -6.33
N ALA A 87 -1.03 19.23 -6.57
CA ALA A 87 -0.10 20.35 -6.48
C ALA A 87 0.35 20.56 -5.03
N ASP A 88 1.65 20.77 -4.87
CA ASP A 88 2.27 21.07 -3.58
C ASP A 88 3.04 22.40 -3.59
N ASP A 89 3.34 22.91 -2.40
CA ASP A 89 4.09 24.16 -2.18
C ASP A 89 5.60 23.91 -2.04
N GLY A 90 6.06 22.69 -2.36
CA GLY A 90 7.45 22.26 -2.24
C GLY A 90 7.88 21.81 -0.83
N SER A 91 6.99 21.86 0.18
CA SER A 91 7.34 21.40 1.53
C SER A 91 7.05 19.92 1.79
N CYS A 92 6.01 19.38 1.14
CA CYS A 92 5.57 17.99 1.28
C CYS A 92 4.86 17.56 0.01
N GLN A 93 5.03 16.30 -0.40
CA GLN A 93 4.26 15.76 -1.53
C GLN A 93 2.83 15.44 -1.09
N ARG A 94 1.85 15.74 -1.95
CA ARG A 94 0.43 15.48 -1.68
C ARG A 94 -0.16 14.55 -2.73
N TYR A 95 -0.85 13.49 -2.32
CA TYR A 95 -1.50 12.56 -3.22
C TYR A 95 -2.96 12.36 -2.85
N ASP A 96 -3.86 12.53 -3.82
CA ASP A 96 -5.24 12.08 -3.67
C ASP A 96 -5.26 10.56 -3.89
N TYR A 97 -5.58 9.85 -2.82
CA TYR A 97 -5.64 8.40 -2.74
C TYR A 97 -7.09 7.94 -2.77
N THR A 98 -7.38 6.91 -3.55
CA THR A 98 -8.70 6.26 -3.58
C THR A 98 -8.58 4.75 -3.56
N ASP A 99 -9.49 4.12 -2.83
CA ASP A 99 -9.65 2.69 -2.70
C ASP A 99 -11.15 2.34 -2.82
N PRO A 100 -11.58 1.77 -3.95
CA PRO A 100 -12.97 1.44 -4.18
C PRO A 100 -13.46 0.25 -3.33
N THR A 101 -12.56 -0.62 -2.88
CA THR A 101 -12.92 -1.83 -2.09
C THR A 101 -13.56 -1.42 -0.76
N PHE A 102 -13.02 -0.37 -0.14
CA PHE A 102 -13.53 0.16 1.12
C PHE A 102 -14.28 1.49 0.96
N ALA A 103 -14.59 1.91 -0.27
CA ALA A 103 -15.19 3.20 -0.59
C ALA A 103 -14.48 4.37 0.12
N PHE A 104 -13.14 4.30 0.16
CA PHE A 104 -12.31 5.21 0.93
C PHE A 104 -11.55 6.15 0.00
N ALA A 105 -11.48 7.43 0.39
CA ALA A 105 -10.70 8.44 -0.29
C ALA A 105 -10.13 9.43 0.73
N CYS A 106 -8.88 9.82 0.54
CA CYS A 106 -8.24 10.87 1.34
C CYS A 106 -7.09 11.52 0.57
N GLN A 107 -6.57 12.62 1.12
CA GLN A 107 -5.30 13.18 0.67
C GLN A 107 -4.19 12.76 1.63
N LEU A 108 -3.21 12.05 1.09
CA LEU A 108 -2.01 11.62 1.79
C LEU A 108 -0.93 12.69 1.67
N THR A 109 -0.24 12.96 2.78
CA THR A 109 0.92 13.86 2.82
C THR A 109 2.18 13.05 3.06
N TYR A 110 3.23 13.33 2.30
CA TYR A 110 4.52 12.67 2.39
C TYR A 110 5.66 13.67 2.57
N ASP A 111 6.75 13.22 3.17
CA ASP A 111 8.01 13.95 3.18
C ASP A 111 8.82 13.76 1.90
N ASP A 112 10.01 14.37 1.83
CA ASP A 112 10.94 14.28 0.70
C ASP A 112 11.46 12.86 0.45
N SER A 113 11.35 11.99 1.46
CA SER A 113 11.64 10.56 1.35
C SER A 113 10.39 9.76 1.00
N ALA A 114 9.31 10.37 0.51
CA ALA A 114 8.08 9.68 0.17
C ALA A 114 7.55 8.77 1.29
N LEU A 115 7.84 9.11 2.56
CA LEU A 115 7.25 8.46 3.72
C LEU A 115 6.06 9.26 4.19
N VAL A 116 4.97 8.57 4.52
CA VAL A 116 3.74 9.21 4.95
C VAL A 116 3.99 10.02 6.23
N VAL A 117 3.57 11.28 6.20
CA VAL A 117 3.50 12.22 7.32
C VAL A 117 2.10 12.22 7.90
N ASN A 118 1.09 12.26 7.03
CA ASN A 118 -0.31 12.29 7.43
C ASN A 118 -1.14 11.39 6.52
N TYR A 119 -1.86 10.46 7.15
CA TYR A 119 -2.87 9.60 6.57
C TYR A 119 -4.18 9.84 7.34
N PRO A 120 -5.06 10.72 6.84
CA PRO A 120 -6.30 11.06 7.53
C PRO A 120 -7.11 9.82 7.92
N GLY A 121 -7.44 9.70 9.21
CA GLY A 121 -8.22 8.59 9.76
C GLY A 121 -7.44 7.31 10.05
N ILE A 122 -6.14 7.23 9.69
CA ILE A 122 -5.32 6.03 9.90
C ILE A 122 -4.08 6.33 10.73
N ALA A 123 -3.28 7.33 10.36
CA ALA A 123 -2.00 7.59 11.01
C ALA A 123 -1.52 9.02 10.85
N THR A 124 -0.80 9.51 11.86
CA THR A 124 0.05 10.69 11.77
C THR A 124 1.43 10.31 12.29
N ARG A 125 2.48 10.75 11.60
CA ARG A 125 3.85 10.47 12.03
C ARG A 125 4.18 11.26 13.30
N ALA A 126 4.60 10.56 14.34
CA ALA A 126 5.08 11.17 15.57
C ALA A 126 6.45 11.83 15.36
N LEU A 127 6.71 12.90 16.13
CA LEU A 127 7.97 13.64 16.15
C LEU A 127 9.03 12.95 17.01
#